data_AF-M1DUK6-F1
#
_entry.id   AF-M1DUK6-F1
#
_cell.length_a   1.000
_cell.length_b   1.000
_cell.length_c   1.000
_cell.angle_alpha   90.00
_cell.angle_beta   90.00
_cell.angle_gamma   90.00
#
_symmetry.space_group_name_H-M   'P 1'
#
loop_
_entity.id
_entity.type
_entity.pdbx_description
1 polymer ?
#
loop_
_entity_poly.entity_id
_entity_poly.type
_entity_poly.pdbx_seq_one_letter_code
_entity_poly.pdbx_strand_id
1 'polypeptide(L)'
;MSRSTREQMEFPPLEVMMFRHRILTFKQLESDRIHEAWSRFKSLLIRCPTYEIPDIVLLDCFYRRLGPENKALANRLILDGITHQPYAIAAHLLDHMAEANQKVEKDIMLAAMMTQMDELAKNIVQIEVQCKRKYKYVPPHERRMPKDYEGKHIEGMLSIILDKGSERDRVLEEVNENIKLMKQMIGSHYRSIQLLENLTGHVMPHLHPTQSRGLPSDVLVNPKSEV
;
A
#
# COMPACT_ATOMS: atom_id res chain seq x y z
N MET A 1 -52.78 2.30 13.13
CA MET A 1 -52.44 1.21 12.21
C MET A 1 -51.72 1.80 11.02
N SER A 2 -50.39 1.84 11.07
CA SER A 2 -49.58 2.46 10.01
C SER A 2 -49.12 1.36 9.06
N ARG A 3 -49.80 1.23 7.91
CA ARG A 3 -49.25 0.52 6.75
C ARG A 3 -48.09 1.37 6.24
N SER A 4 -46.88 0.96 6.60
CA SER A 4 -45.65 1.47 5.98
C SER A 4 -45.69 1.10 4.51
N THR A 5 -45.93 2.09 3.66
CA THR A 5 -45.72 2.05 2.21
C THR A 5 -44.22 1.87 1.98
N ARG A 6 -43.76 0.62 1.98
CA ARG A 6 -42.47 0.26 1.41
C ARG A 6 -42.63 0.33 -0.10
N GLU A 7 -41.87 1.23 -0.71
CA GLU A 7 -41.81 1.47 -2.15
C GLU A 7 -41.73 0.15 -2.90
N GLN A 8 -42.68 -0.08 -3.81
CA GLN A 8 -42.62 -1.19 -4.74
C GLN A 8 -41.48 -0.89 -5.70
N MET A 9 -40.32 -1.49 -5.45
CA MET A 9 -39.22 -1.49 -6.40
C MET A 9 -39.67 -2.37 -7.57
N GLU A 10 -40.09 -1.74 -8.66
CA GLU A 10 -40.64 -2.40 -9.84
C GLU A 10 -39.49 -3.04 -10.63
N PHE A 11 -39.18 -4.29 -10.32
CA PHE A 11 -38.20 -5.06 -11.08
C PHE A 11 -38.73 -5.33 -12.50
N PRO A 12 -37.88 -5.27 -13.54
CA PRO A 12 -38.29 -5.62 -14.90
C PRO A 12 -38.95 -7.01 -14.93
N PRO A 13 -40.09 -7.21 -15.63
CA PRO A 13 -40.82 -8.47 -15.64
C PRO A 13 -39.95 -9.69 -16.01
N LEU A 14 -38.95 -9.48 -16.87
CA LEU A 14 -38.00 -10.51 -17.28
C LEU A 14 -37.09 -10.97 -16.13
N GLU A 15 -36.62 -10.06 -15.29
CA GLU A 15 -35.78 -10.39 -14.14
C GLU A 15 -36.57 -11.17 -13.10
N VAL A 16 -37.79 -10.72 -12.80
CA VAL A 16 -38.71 -11.44 -11.90
C VAL A 16 -38.98 -12.85 -12.43
N MET A 17 -39.24 -13.00 -13.73
CA MET A 17 -39.45 -14.31 -14.35
C MET A 17 -38.21 -15.21 -14.25
N MET A 18 -37.00 -14.66 -14.46
CA MET A 18 -35.75 -15.40 -14.31
C MET A 18 -35.50 -15.85 -12.87
N PHE A 19 -35.76 -15.00 -11.88
CA PHE A 19 -35.59 -15.37 -10.47
C PHE A 19 -36.61 -16.43 -10.04
N ARG A 20 -37.89 -16.28 -10.44
CA ARG A 20 -38.92 -17.31 -10.22
C ARG A 20 -38.53 -18.65 -10.84
N HIS A 21 -38.04 -18.63 -12.09
CA HIS A 21 -37.55 -19.84 -12.73
C HIS A 21 -36.43 -20.49 -11.92
N ARG A 22 -35.42 -19.72 -11.47
CA ARG A 22 -34.31 -20.21 -10.65
C ARG A 22 -34.73 -20.77 -9.29
N ILE A 23 -35.76 -20.19 -8.67
CA ILE A 23 -36.33 -20.70 -7.40
C ILE A 23 -37.03 -22.05 -7.63
N LEU A 24 -37.88 -22.16 -8.67
CA LEU A 24 -38.65 -23.38 -8.97
C LEU A 24 -37.79 -24.53 -9.51
N THR A 25 -36.69 -24.19 -10.19
CA THR A 25 -35.70 -25.13 -10.73
C THR A 25 -34.49 -25.31 -9.80
N PHE A 26 -34.56 -24.78 -8.58
CA PHE A 26 -33.49 -24.96 -7.60
C PHE A 26 -33.13 -26.44 -7.47
N LYS A 27 -31.83 -26.72 -7.40
CA LYS A 27 -31.31 -28.06 -7.18
C LYS A 27 -30.09 -27.95 -6.29
N GLN A 28 -30.04 -28.82 -5.30
CA GLN A 28 -28.84 -29.01 -4.49
C GLN A 28 -27.66 -29.44 -5.40
N LEU A 29 -26.47 -28.88 -5.19
CA LEU A 29 -25.23 -29.38 -5.80
C LEU A 29 -24.74 -30.63 -5.07
N GLU A 30 -23.94 -31.43 -5.76
CA GLU A 30 -23.50 -32.75 -5.31
C GLU A 30 -22.71 -32.73 -3.99
N SER A 31 -21.98 -31.66 -3.73
CA SER A 31 -21.22 -31.46 -2.48
C SER A 31 -21.92 -30.60 -1.43
N ASP A 32 -23.10 -30.03 -1.73
CA ASP A 32 -23.73 -29.08 -0.81
C ASP A 32 -24.22 -29.81 0.45
N ARG A 33 -23.85 -29.27 1.60
CA ARG A 33 -24.56 -29.56 2.86
C ARG A 33 -25.89 -28.80 2.89
N ILE A 34 -26.86 -29.30 3.65
CA ILE A 34 -28.21 -28.68 3.71
C ILE A 34 -28.20 -27.17 4.03
N HIS A 35 -27.29 -26.70 4.89
CA HIS A 35 -27.20 -25.30 5.27
C HIS A 35 -26.61 -24.40 4.16
N GLU A 36 -25.71 -24.93 3.35
CA GLU A 36 -25.15 -24.25 2.17
C GLU A 36 -26.23 -24.12 1.09
N ALA A 37 -26.96 -25.21 0.83
CA ALA A 37 -28.11 -25.23 -0.06
C ALA A 37 -29.19 -24.23 0.39
N TRP A 38 -29.51 -24.21 1.70
CA TRP A 38 -30.47 -23.26 2.29
C TRP A 38 -30.02 -21.82 2.14
N SER A 39 -28.74 -21.53 2.40
CA SER A 39 -28.18 -20.18 2.24
C SER A 39 -28.27 -19.68 0.80
N ARG A 40 -27.98 -20.56 -0.18
CA ARG A 40 -28.13 -20.23 -1.60
C ARG A 40 -29.58 -19.99 -1.99
N PHE A 41 -30.49 -20.83 -1.50
CA PHE A 41 -31.92 -20.67 -1.72
C PHE A 41 -32.43 -19.33 -1.18
N LYS A 42 -32.08 -18.96 0.07
CA LYS A 42 -32.40 -17.65 0.65
C LYS A 42 -31.83 -16.49 -0.17
N SER A 43 -30.62 -16.62 -0.72
CA SER A 43 -30.06 -15.56 -1.56
C SER A 43 -30.87 -15.33 -2.84
N LEU A 44 -31.52 -16.38 -3.38
CA LEU A 44 -32.45 -16.26 -4.51
C LEU A 44 -33.76 -15.59 -4.10
N LEU A 45 -34.27 -15.91 -2.89
CA LEU A 45 -35.47 -15.28 -2.35
C LEU A 45 -35.29 -13.78 -2.08
N ILE A 46 -34.15 -13.37 -1.52
CA ILE A 46 -33.86 -11.94 -1.24
C ILE A 46 -33.79 -11.11 -2.54
N ARG A 47 -33.38 -11.72 -3.65
CA ARG A 47 -33.21 -11.06 -4.95
C ARG A 47 -34.49 -10.94 -5.77
N CYS A 48 -35.57 -11.57 -5.34
CA CYS A 48 -36.88 -11.51 -6.00
C CYS A 48 -37.90 -10.91 -5.02
N PRO A 49 -38.72 -9.91 -5.40
CA PRO A 49 -39.91 -9.58 -4.63
C PRO A 49 -40.89 -10.76 -4.73
N THR A 50 -40.85 -11.67 -3.77
CA THR A 50 -41.68 -12.90 -3.75
C THR A 50 -43.10 -12.62 -3.23
N TYR A 51 -43.75 -11.55 -3.68
CA TYR A 51 -45.11 -11.23 -3.23
C TYR A 51 -46.17 -12.26 -3.67
N GLU A 52 -45.86 -13.11 -4.66
CA GLU A 52 -46.84 -14.02 -5.26
C GLU A 52 -46.63 -15.52 -4.97
N ILE A 53 -45.53 -15.93 -4.32
CA ILE A 53 -45.29 -17.35 -4.04
C ILE A 53 -45.57 -17.63 -2.57
N PRO A 54 -46.54 -18.49 -2.23
CA PRO A 54 -46.79 -18.87 -0.85
C PRO A 54 -45.56 -19.53 -0.22
N ASP A 55 -45.26 -19.17 1.02
CA ASP A 55 -44.16 -19.71 1.82
C ASP A 55 -44.09 -21.25 1.84
N ILE A 56 -45.26 -21.91 1.89
CA ILE A 56 -45.36 -23.38 1.85
C ILE A 56 -44.85 -23.96 0.51
N VAL A 57 -45.08 -23.25 -0.60
CA VAL A 57 -44.61 -23.65 -1.93
C VAL A 57 -43.10 -23.48 -2.04
N LEU A 58 -42.54 -22.44 -1.43
CA LEU A 58 -41.09 -22.24 -1.37
C LEU A 58 -40.41 -23.37 -0.60
N LEU A 59 -40.99 -23.76 0.54
CA LEU A 59 -40.47 -24.85 1.36
C LEU A 59 -40.55 -26.21 0.66
N ASP A 60 -41.69 -26.49 0.02
CA ASP A 60 -41.88 -27.71 -0.77
C ASP A 60 -40.89 -27.76 -1.96
N CYS A 61 -40.68 -26.64 -2.66
CA CYS A 61 -39.69 -26.53 -3.72
C CYS A 61 -38.27 -26.82 -3.21
N PHE A 62 -37.87 -26.21 -2.09
CA PHE A 62 -36.57 -26.47 -1.48
C PHE A 62 -36.43 -27.95 -1.09
N TYR A 63 -37.39 -28.48 -0.33
CA TYR A 63 -37.33 -29.84 0.21
C TYR A 63 -37.31 -30.90 -0.89
N ARG A 64 -38.18 -30.82 -1.89
CA ARG A 64 -38.23 -31.81 -2.99
C ARG A 64 -36.90 -31.90 -3.74
N ARG A 65 -36.17 -30.79 -3.80
CA ARG A 65 -34.93 -30.63 -4.56
C ARG A 65 -33.66 -30.91 -3.75
N LEU A 66 -33.79 -31.24 -2.47
CA LEU A 66 -32.71 -31.78 -1.66
C LEU A 66 -32.36 -33.22 -2.05
N GLY A 67 -31.08 -33.54 -1.94
CA GLY A 67 -30.56 -34.89 -2.02
C GLY A 67 -31.04 -35.78 -0.86
N PRO A 68 -30.97 -37.11 -1.00
CA PRO A 68 -31.52 -38.05 -0.03
C PRO A 68 -30.91 -37.90 1.36
N GLU A 69 -29.60 -37.67 1.46
CA GLU A 69 -28.90 -37.48 2.72
C GLU A 69 -29.37 -36.22 3.47
N ASN A 70 -29.44 -35.09 2.77
CA ASN A 70 -29.92 -33.84 3.35
C ASN A 70 -31.42 -33.90 3.68
N LYS A 71 -32.24 -34.64 2.92
CA LYS A 71 -33.64 -34.91 3.28
C LYS A 71 -33.75 -35.69 4.59
N ALA A 72 -32.96 -36.75 4.76
CA ALA A 72 -32.94 -37.53 5.99
C ALA A 72 -32.54 -36.67 7.20
N LEU A 73 -31.52 -35.81 7.04
CA LEU A 73 -31.14 -34.85 8.07
C LEU A 73 -32.26 -33.86 8.40
N ALA A 74 -32.89 -33.28 7.39
CA ALA A 74 -34.00 -32.34 7.58
C ALA A 74 -35.19 -32.99 8.33
N ASN A 75 -35.54 -34.22 7.99
CA ASN A 75 -36.61 -34.98 8.66
C ASN A 75 -36.28 -35.33 10.11
N ARG A 76 -35.00 -35.54 10.44
CA ARG A 76 -34.59 -35.80 11.82
C ARG A 76 -34.69 -34.53 12.69
N LEU A 77 -34.46 -33.37 12.10
CA LEU A 77 -34.45 -32.09 12.80
C LEU A 77 -35.84 -31.50 12.95
N ILE A 78 -36.70 -31.75 11.97
CA ILE A 78 -38.09 -31.36 11.97
C ILE A 78 -38.86 -32.60 12.40
N LEU A 79 -39.12 -32.72 13.70
CA LEU A 79 -39.64 -33.90 14.40
C LEU A 79 -40.87 -34.59 13.75
N ASP A 80 -41.56 -33.92 12.82
CA ASP A 80 -42.76 -34.40 12.11
C ASP A 80 -42.69 -34.26 10.56
N GLY A 81 -41.50 -34.05 10.01
CA GLY A 81 -41.30 -33.80 8.58
C GLY A 81 -41.68 -32.38 8.16
N ILE A 82 -41.03 -31.89 7.12
CA ILE A 82 -41.13 -30.48 6.66
C ILE A 82 -42.51 -30.14 6.09
N THR A 83 -43.30 -31.16 5.75
CA THR A 83 -44.57 -31.02 5.03
C THR A 83 -45.74 -30.58 5.90
N HIS A 84 -45.58 -30.58 7.24
CA HIS A 84 -46.65 -30.21 8.18
C HIS A 84 -46.33 -29.01 9.10
N GLN A 85 -45.12 -28.45 9.00
CA GLN A 85 -44.71 -27.31 9.82
C GLN A 85 -44.97 -25.97 9.12
N PRO A 86 -45.43 -24.94 9.84
CA PRO A 86 -45.44 -23.57 9.33
C PRO A 86 -44.05 -23.17 8.82
N TYR A 87 -43.98 -22.52 7.66
CA TYR A 87 -42.72 -22.10 7.05
C TYR A 87 -41.78 -21.36 8.00
N ALA A 88 -42.33 -20.49 8.84
CA ALA A 88 -41.55 -19.75 9.84
C ALA A 88 -40.76 -20.68 10.78
N ILE A 89 -41.33 -21.81 11.18
CA ILE A 89 -40.68 -22.78 12.07
C ILE A 89 -39.59 -23.54 11.32
N ALA A 90 -39.89 -24.03 10.12
CA ALA A 90 -38.91 -24.75 9.31
C ALA A 90 -37.72 -23.86 8.90
N ALA A 91 -37.99 -22.62 8.48
CA ALA A 91 -36.97 -21.64 8.15
C ALA A 91 -36.09 -21.33 9.36
N HIS A 92 -36.69 -21.11 10.54
CA HIS A 92 -35.95 -20.84 11.77
C HIS A 92 -35.01 -21.99 12.16
N LEU A 93 -35.46 -23.25 12.04
CA LEU A 93 -34.62 -24.42 12.32
C LEU A 93 -33.46 -24.56 11.33
N LEU A 94 -33.70 -24.28 10.04
CA LEU A 94 -32.66 -24.26 9.01
C LEU A 94 -31.67 -23.11 9.20
N ASP A 95 -32.14 -21.95 9.65
CA ASP A 95 -31.31 -20.79 9.99
C ASP A 95 -30.41 -21.09 11.19
N HIS A 96 -30.97 -21.63 12.27
CA HIS A 96 -30.21 -22.05 13.44
C HIS A 96 -29.10 -23.06 13.09
N MET A 97 -29.37 -23.98 12.15
CA MET A 97 -28.34 -24.90 11.68
C MET A 97 -27.23 -24.21 10.88
N ALA A 98 -27.59 -23.28 10.00
CA ALA A 98 -26.61 -22.52 9.23
C ALA A 98 -25.72 -21.68 10.15
N GLU A 99 -26.30 -21.06 11.18
CA GLU A 99 -25.58 -20.31 12.21
C GLU A 99 -24.65 -21.20 13.04
N ALA A 100 -25.14 -22.35 13.49
CA ALA A 100 -24.34 -23.30 14.27
C ALA A 100 -23.14 -23.84 13.47
N ASN A 101 -23.33 -24.19 12.19
CA ASN A 101 -22.23 -24.67 11.35
C ASN A 101 -21.22 -23.57 11.04
N GLN A 102 -21.65 -22.33 10.78
CA GLN A 102 -20.73 -21.22 10.59
C GLN A 102 -19.89 -20.96 11.85
N LYS A 103 -20.48 -21.11 13.03
CA LYS A 103 -19.75 -21.00 14.30
C LYS A 103 -18.71 -22.11 14.44
N VAL A 104 -19.09 -23.36 14.17
CA VAL A 104 -18.16 -24.50 14.21
C VAL A 104 -17.01 -24.34 13.21
N GLU A 105 -17.26 -23.85 12.00
CA GLU A 105 -16.21 -23.58 11.01
C GLU A 105 -15.23 -22.49 11.46
N LYS A 106 -15.75 -21.41 12.07
CA LYS A 106 -14.91 -20.36 12.68
C LYS A 106 -14.08 -20.91 13.84
N ASP A 107 -14.65 -21.77 14.67
CA ASP A 107 -13.93 -22.42 15.79
C ASP A 107 -12.83 -23.36 15.27
N ILE A 108 -13.08 -24.13 14.20
CA ILE A 108 -12.07 -24.97 13.54
C ILE A 108 -10.95 -24.11 12.94
N MET A 109 -11.29 -23.01 12.27
CA MET A 109 -10.30 -22.08 11.72
C MET A 109 -9.46 -21.44 12.83
N LEU A 110 -10.09 -21.06 13.94
CA LEU A 110 -9.39 -20.52 15.12
C LEU A 110 -8.42 -21.54 15.70
N ALA A 111 -8.84 -22.80 15.87
CA ALA A 111 -7.98 -23.88 16.36
C ALA A 111 -6.79 -24.16 15.42
N ALA A 112 -7.02 -24.12 14.10
CA ALA A 112 -5.95 -24.24 13.11
C ALA A 112 -4.94 -23.09 13.22
N MET A 113 -5.43 -21.85 13.42
CA MET A 113 -4.57 -20.68 13.60
C MET A 113 -3.76 -20.76 14.91
N MET A 114 -4.38 -21.23 16.00
CA MET A 114 -3.67 -21.48 17.27
C MET A 114 -2.57 -22.53 17.09
N THR A 115 -2.84 -23.61 16.36
CA THR A 115 -1.84 -24.65 16.07
C THR A 115 -0.66 -24.08 15.28
N GLN A 116 -0.90 -23.18 14.33
CA GLN A 116 0.17 -22.49 13.59
C GLN A 116 0.99 -21.57 14.50
N MET A 117 0.35 -20.85 15.43
CA MET A 117 1.06 -20.02 16.41
C MET A 117 1.94 -20.85 17.34
N ASP A 118 1.48 -22.01 17.79
CA ASP A 118 2.27 -22.92 18.63
C ASP A 118 3.50 -23.43 17.89
N GLU A 119 3.36 -23.77 16.61
CA GLU A 119 4.49 -24.21 15.78
C GLU A 119 5.50 -23.07 15.54
N LEU A 120 5.01 -21.85 15.31
CA LEU A 120 5.87 -20.67 15.24
C LEU A 120 6.62 -20.42 16.55
N ALA A 121 5.94 -20.57 17.70
CA ALA A 121 6.56 -20.43 19.02
C ALA A 121 7.66 -21.47 19.24
N LYS A 122 7.45 -22.74 18.85
CA LYS A 122 8.49 -23.78 18.89
C LYS A 122 9.70 -23.40 18.04
N ASN A 123 9.47 -22.90 16.83
CA ASN A 123 10.54 -22.47 15.94
C ASN A 123 11.37 -21.33 16.55
N ILE A 124 10.72 -20.35 17.20
CA ILE A 124 11.41 -19.26 17.91
C ILE A 124 12.31 -19.82 19.04
N VAL A 125 11.77 -20.69 19.89
CA VAL A 125 12.54 -21.32 20.98
C VAL A 125 13.71 -22.12 20.43
N GLN A 126 13.50 -22.87 19.34
CA GLN A 126 14.55 -23.63 18.68
C GLN A 126 15.65 -22.71 18.13
N ILE A 127 15.29 -21.60 17.48
CA ILE A 127 16.25 -20.59 17.02
C ILE A 127 17.02 -19.99 18.19
N GLU A 128 16.35 -19.67 19.30
CA GLU A 128 16.99 -19.13 20.51
C GLU A 128 18.00 -20.11 21.10
N VAL A 129 17.65 -21.40 21.19
CA VAL A 129 18.58 -22.46 21.63
C VAL A 129 19.75 -22.62 20.67
N GLN A 130 19.51 -22.53 19.36
CA GLN A 130 20.57 -22.59 18.34
C GLN A 130 21.53 -21.39 18.45
N CYS A 131 21.00 -20.18 18.72
CA CYS A 131 21.81 -19.02 19.05
C CYS A 131 22.65 -19.29 20.32
N LYS A 132 22.04 -19.74 21.42
CA LYS A 132 22.77 -20.05 22.66
C LYS A 132 23.84 -21.13 22.50
N ARG A 133 23.63 -22.13 21.64
CA ARG A 133 24.61 -23.20 21.36
C ARG A 133 25.78 -22.73 20.49
N LYS A 134 25.53 -21.84 19.52
CA LYS A 134 26.59 -21.23 18.69
C LYS A 134 27.36 -20.13 19.43
N TYR A 135 26.77 -19.53 20.44
CA TYR A 135 27.42 -18.60 21.36
C TYR A 135 27.73 -19.28 22.71
N LYS A 136 28.75 -20.14 22.75
CA LYS A 136 29.58 -20.18 23.97
C LYS A 136 30.21 -18.80 24.11
N TYR A 137 29.47 -17.88 24.72
CA TYR A 137 30.03 -16.61 25.15
C TYR A 137 31.12 -16.93 26.16
N VAL A 138 32.38 -16.84 25.73
CA VAL A 138 33.51 -16.71 26.62
C VAL A 138 33.48 -15.26 27.06
N PRO A 139 33.22 -14.95 28.34
CA PRO A 139 33.25 -13.58 28.81
C PRO A 139 34.63 -12.96 28.54
N PRO A 140 34.72 -11.74 27.98
CA PRO A 140 36.00 -11.10 27.68
C PRO A 140 36.90 -10.89 28.92
N HIS A 141 36.35 -11.04 30.13
CA HIS A 141 37.02 -10.67 31.39
C HIS A 141 37.77 -11.82 32.09
N GLU A 142 37.65 -13.07 31.64
CA GLU A 142 38.45 -14.20 32.21
C GLU A 142 39.66 -14.59 31.36
N ARG A 143 39.80 -14.01 30.16
CA ARG A 143 41.11 -14.01 29.51
C ARG A 143 41.95 -13.02 30.27
N ARG A 144 42.93 -13.50 31.02
CA ARG A 144 44.15 -12.74 31.29
C ARG A 144 44.67 -12.26 29.92
N MET A 145 44.29 -11.05 29.54
CA MET A 145 44.80 -10.38 28.34
C MET A 145 46.27 -10.05 28.63
N PRO A 146 47.23 -10.49 27.82
CA PRO A 146 48.47 -9.76 27.70
C PRO A 146 48.10 -8.39 27.17
N LYS A 147 48.28 -7.40 28.03
CA LYS A 147 48.08 -5.98 27.79
C LYS A 147 48.81 -5.51 26.50
N ASP A 148 48.25 -4.48 25.88
CA ASP A 148 48.95 -3.37 25.22
C ASP A 148 49.30 -3.35 23.72
N TYR A 149 48.97 -4.33 22.87
CA TYR A 149 49.32 -4.20 21.43
C TYR A 149 48.13 -3.84 20.50
N GLU A 150 46.95 -4.41 20.72
CA GLU A 150 45.81 -4.21 19.79
C GLU A 150 45.05 -2.90 20.06
N GLY A 151 44.89 -2.51 21.33
CA GLY A 151 44.32 -1.22 21.71
C GLY A 151 45.19 -0.03 21.28
N LYS A 152 46.52 -0.13 21.42
CA LYS A 152 47.47 0.90 20.95
C LYS A 152 47.46 1.05 19.43
N HIS A 153 47.26 -0.04 18.70
CA HIS A 153 47.17 0.00 17.25
C HIS A 153 45.89 0.71 16.78
N ILE A 154 44.74 0.41 17.40
CA ILE A 154 43.47 1.09 17.10
C ILE A 154 43.53 2.56 17.51
N GLU A 155 44.08 2.87 18.67
CA GLU A 155 44.28 4.25 19.14
C GLU A 155 45.20 5.03 18.19
N GLY A 156 46.31 4.43 17.74
CA GLY A 156 47.19 5.03 16.73
C GLY A 156 46.50 5.26 15.38
N MET A 157 45.69 4.30 14.91
CA MET A 157 44.89 4.46 13.68
C MET A 157 43.89 5.61 13.82
N LEU A 158 43.22 5.73 14.97
CA LEU A 158 42.28 6.82 15.24
C LEU A 158 42.98 8.19 15.32
N SER A 159 44.15 8.28 15.97
CA SER A 159 44.96 9.50 16.02
C SER A 159 45.39 9.97 14.62
N ILE A 160 45.81 9.06 13.73
CA ILE A 160 46.20 9.40 12.36
C ILE A 160 45.00 9.92 11.55
N ILE A 161 43.81 9.33 11.72
CA ILE A 161 42.61 9.76 11.01
C ILE A 161 42.15 11.14 11.49
N LEU A 162 42.18 11.39 12.80
CA LEU A 162 41.82 12.68 13.39
C LEU A 162 42.80 13.79 12.98
N ASP A 163 44.10 13.52 13.01
CA ASP A 163 45.13 14.48 12.58
C ASP A 163 44.98 14.86 11.10
N LYS A 164 44.78 13.87 10.24
CA LYS A 164 44.50 14.10 8.81
C LYS A 164 43.18 14.84 8.56
N GLY A 165 42.18 14.67 9.44
CA GLY A 165 40.93 15.43 9.41
C GLY A 165 41.17 16.90 9.76
N SER A 166 41.86 17.15 10.88
CA SER A 166 42.19 18.50 11.35
C SER A 166 43.05 19.29 10.36
N GLU A 167 44.02 18.65 9.69
CA GLU A 167 44.85 19.32 8.70
C GLU A 167 44.03 19.77 7.47
N ARG A 168 43.09 18.94 7.02
CA ARG A 168 42.18 19.30 5.93
C ARG A 168 41.27 20.46 6.31
N ASP A 169 40.76 20.47 7.52
CA ASP A 169 39.92 21.57 8.02
C ASP A 169 40.72 22.88 8.10
N ARG A 170 42.00 22.82 8.51
CA ARG A 170 42.89 24.00 8.51
C ARG A 170 43.11 24.55 7.10
N VAL A 171 43.41 23.69 6.13
CA VAL A 171 43.58 24.09 4.73
C VAL A 171 42.28 24.66 4.16
N LEU A 172 41.13 24.08 4.53
CA LEU A 172 39.82 24.58 4.12
C LEU A 172 39.55 25.99 4.66
N GLU A 173 39.87 26.26 5.92
CA GLU A 173 39.72 27.60 6.52
C GLU A 173 40.62 28.64 5.85
N GLU A 174 41.85 28.29 5.50
CA GLU A 174 42.76 29.19 4.77
C GLU A 174 42.19 29.57 3.39
N VAL A 175 41.67 28.59 2.65
CA VAL A 175 41.02 28.83 1.35
C VAL A 175 39.79 29.71 1.53
N ASN A 176 39.02 29.52 2.60
CA ASN A 176 37.83 30.31 2.89
C ASN A 176 38.16 31.78 3.18
N GLU A 177 39.19 32.05 3.99
CA GLU A 177 39.66 33.42 4.25
C GLU A 177 40.25 34.06 2.98
N ASN A 178 40.96 33.29 2.14
CA ASN A 178 41.43 33.77 0.83
C ASN A 178 40.26 34.17 -0.10
N ILE A 179 39.19 33.37 -0.15
CA ILE A 179 37.98 33.69 -0.92
C ILE A 179 37.35 34.98 -0.41
N LYS A 180 37.32 35.19 0.90
CA LYS A 180 36.77 36.40 1.52
C LYS A 180 37.59 37.65 1.19
N LEU A 181 38.92 37.57 1.26
CA LEU A 181 39.81 38.66 0.84
C LEU A 181 39.63 38.99 -0.65
N MET A 182 39.53 37.96 -1.49
CA MET A 182 39.30 38.14 -2.92
C MET A 182 37.97 38.84 -3.20
N LYS A 183 36.88 38.46 -2.51
CA LYS A 183 35.57 39.13 -2.62
C LYS A 183 35.67 40.62 -2.27
N GLN A 184 36.44 40.98 -1.23
CA GLN A 184 36.65 42.37 -0.86
C GLN A 184 37.42 43.16 -1.93
N MET A 185 38.49 42.57 -2.47
CA MET A 185 39.31 43.18 -3.52
C MET A 185 38.55 43.35 -4.83
N ILE A 186 37.73 42.37 -5.24
CA ILE A 186 36.84 42.53 -6.40
C ILE A 186 35.88 43.70 -6.16
N GLY A 187 35.32 43.81 -4.94
CA GLY A 187 34.45 44.92 -4.56
C GLY A 187 35.13 46.29 -4.62
N SER A 188 36.40 46.40 -4.20
CA SER A 188 37.14 47.66 -4.30
C SER A 188 37.51 48.01 -5.74
N HIS A 189 37.99 47.03 -6.52
CA HIS A 189 38.30 47.22 -7.92
C HIS A 189 37.07 47.64 -8.71
N TYR A 190 35.92 47.03 -8.47
CA TYR A 190 34.66 47.42 -9.09
C TYR A 190 34.34 48.90 -8.85
N ARG A 191 34.51 49.39 -7.61
CA ARG A 191 34.31 50.81 -7.28
C ARG A 191 35.33 51.72 -7.96
N SER A 192 36.61 51.31 -8.01
CA SER A 192 37.67 52.06 -8.69
C SER A 192 37.42 52.16 -10.20
N ILE A 193 36.97 51.07 -10.84
CA ILE A 193 36.61 51.05 -12.26
C ILE A 193 35.44 52.02 -12.50
N GLN A 194 34.39 51.97 -11.69
CA GLN A 194 33.27 52.92 -11.79
C GLN A 194 33.71 54.39 -11.65
N LEU A 195 34.63 54.69 -10.72
CA LEU A 195 35.17 56.04 -10.55
C LEU A 195 35.97 56.50 -11.77
N LEU A 196 36.79 55.61 -12.35
CA LEU A 196 37.53 55.88 -13.58
C LEU A 196 36.59 56.07 -14.77
N GLU A 197 35.60 55.19 -14.96
CA GLU A 197 34.59 55.30 -16.02
C GLU A 197 33.83 56.64 -15.94
N ASN A 198 33.43 57.07 -14.75
CA ASN A 198 32.79 58.37 -14.55
C ASN A 198 33.74 59.52 -14.89
N LEU A 199 34.98 59.50 -14.40
CA LEU A 199 35.97 60.55 -14.67
C LEU A 199 36.27 60.64 -16.18
N THR A 200 36.46 59.50 -16.84
CA THR A 200 36.68 59.42 -18.28
C THR A 200 35.46 59.89 -19.06
N GLY A 201 34.23 59.54 -18.64
CA GLY A 201 33.00 60.05 -19.23
C GLY A 201 32.87 61.58 -19.17
N HIS A 202 33.42 62.21 -18.13
CA HIS A 202 33.48 63.67 -18.01
C HIS A 202 34.62 64.31 -18.80
N VAL A 203 35.77 63.64 -18.96
CA VAL A 203 36.95 64.18 -19.65
C VAL A 203 36.89 63.95 -21.18
N MET A 204 36.26 62.87 -21.65
CA MET A 204 36.20 62.52 -23.07
C MET A 204 35.59 63.60 -23.98
N PRO A 205 34.51 64.31 -23.59
CA PRO A 205 33.96 65.41 -24.39
C PRO A 205 34.92 66.59 -24.58
N HIS A 206 35.95 66.72 -23.74
CA HIS A 206 36.92 67.81 -23.80
C HIS A 206 38.19 67.47 -24.60
N LEU A 207 38.47 66.19 -24.85
CA LEU A 207 39.64 65.73 -25.62
C LEU A 207 39.34 65.46 -27.10
N HIS A 208 38.09 65.16 -27.45
CA HIS A 208 37.65 65.05 -28.85
C HIS A 208 36.41 65.94 -29.08
N PRO A 209 36.59 67.22 -29.42
CA PRO A 209 35.51 67.98 -30.03
C PRO A 209 35.23 67.35 -31.39
N THR A 210 34.08 66.71 -31.53
CA THR A 210 33.64 66.08 -32.79
C THR A 210 33.48 67.15 -33.86
N GLN A 211 34.56 67.41 -34.60
CA GLN A 211 34.57 68.25 -35.78
C GLN A 211 34.06 67.41 -36.95
N SER A 212 32.75 67.41 -37.21
CA SER A 212 32.20 66.80 -38.42
C SER A 212 32.60 67.65 -39.63
N ARG A 213 33.75 67.34 -40.23
CA ARG A 213 34.19 67.90 -41.51
C ARG A 213 34.10 66.79 -42.56
N GLY A 214 33.23 66.98 -43.54
CA GLY A 214 32.90 65.98 -44.56
C GLY A 214 34.02 65.72 -45.57
N LEU A 215 33.98 64.48 -46.09
CA LEU A 215 34.21 63.99 -47.47
C LEU A 215 35.59 64.26 -48.14
N PRO A 216 36.08 63.42 -49.08
CA PRO A 216 35.29 62.69 -50.09
C PRO A 216 35.65 61.22 -50.36
N SER A 217 34.65 60.53 -50.91
CA SER A 217 34.70 59.22 -51.57
C SER A 217 35.45 59.28 -52.91
N ASP A 218 35.75 58.07 -53.43
CA ASP A 218 36.13 57.70 -54.80
C ASP A 218 37.62 57.39 -54.99
N VAL A 219 38.06 56.31 -55.65
CA VAL A 219 37.46 55.24 -56.46
C VAL A 219 38.60 54.21 -56.71
N LEU A 220 38.29 52.92 -56.95
CA LEU A 220 38.93 52.11 -58.03
C LEU A 220 38.23 50.74 -58.19
N VAL A 221 37.18 50.75 -59.03
CA VAL A 221 36.80 49.82 -60.11
C VAL A 221 37.32 48.34 -60.12
N ASN A 222 36.38 47.39 -59.91
CA ASN A 222 35.88 46.28 -60.78
C ASN A 222 36.85 45.56 -61.78
N PRO A 223 36.69 44.24 -62.11
CA PRO A 223 35.64 43.77 -63.04
C PRO A 223 35.07 42.33 -62.87
N LYS A 224 33.75 42.21 -63.11
CA LYS A 224 32.99 41.22 -63.92
C LYS A 224 32.89 39.73 -63.52
N SER A 225 31.64 39.25 -63.46
CA SER A 225 31.18 38.07 -64.21
C SER A 225 29.67 38.17 -64.55
N GLU A 226 29.38 38.33 -65.85
CA GLU A 226 28.14 37.88 -66.53
C GLU A 226 28.03 36.34 -66.38
N VAL A 227 26.88 35.68 -66.36
CA VAL A 227 25.75 35.63 -67.31
C VAL A 227 24.48 35.20 -66.56
#